data_AF-A0A9X2C9S3-F1
#
_entry.id   AF-A0A9X2C9S3-F1
#
_cell.length_a   1.000
_cell.length_b   1.000
_cell.length_c   1.000
_cell.angle_alpha   90.00
_cell.angle_beta   90.00
_cell.angle_gamma   90.00
#
_symmetry.space_group_name_H-M   'P 1'
#
loop_
_entity.id
_entity.type
_entity.pdbx_description
1 polymer ?
#
loop_
_entity_poly.entity_id
_entity_poly.type
_entity_poly.pdbx_seq_one_letter_code
_entity_poly.pdbx_strand_id
1 'polypeptide(L)'
;MKLIIQIALGILLAYAVMGLGFLAFTAYVEHEAKMQIQEALMEVKAQQAIQLRNIKLSKQEKIEKRKQEIIAEQNRKQRAIKKAEDDKLKQEAWLKIYKPRPDCETYTSDEHMVECVEYRSEQRRKFEAAYRKLNIN
;
A
#
# COMPACT_ATOMS: atom_id res chain seq x y z
N MET A 1 0.87 -4.90 92.50
CA MET A 1 0.15 -5.68 91.47
C MET A 1 -0.86 -4.84 90.66
N LYS A 2 -1.76 -4.05 91.28
CA LYS A 2 -2.73 -3.18 90.56
C LYS A 2 -2.10 -2.23 89.51
N LEU A 3 -1.01 -1.56 89.87
CA LEU A 3 -0.31 -0.59 89.01
C LEU A 3 0.27 -1.22 87.73
N ILE A 4 0.85 -2.43 87.85
CA ILE A 4 1.45 -3.16 86.71
C ILE A 4 0.36 -3.59 85.72
N ILE A 5 -0.79 -4.04 86.22
CA ILE A 5 -1.94 -4.44 85.40
C ILE A 5 -2.50 -3.24 84.63
N GLN A 6 -2.60 -2.06 85.27
CA GLN A 6 -3.06 -0.84 84.58
C GLN A 6 -2.10 -0.38 83.48
N ILE A 7 -0.79 -0.45 83.72
CA ILE A 7 0.23 -0.08 82.72
C ILE A 7 0.18 -1.05 81.53
N ALA A 8 0.11 -2.36 81.79
CA ALA A 8 0.00 -3.37 80.74
C ALA A 8 -1.28 -3.21 79.91
N LEU A 9 -2.42 -2.90 80.55
CA LEU A 9 -3.69 -2.66 79.86
C LEU A 9 -3.64 -1.40 78.99
N GLY A 10 -2.98 -0.33 79.45
CA GLY A 10 -2.80 0.90 78.69
C GLY A 10 -1.94 0.70 77.45
N ILE A 11 -0.86 -0.09 77.55
CA ILE A 11 0.00 -0.43 76.41
C ILE A 11 -0.76 -1.29 75.39
N LEU A 12 -1.52 -2.29 75.86
CA LEU A 12 -2.37 -3.12 74.98
C LEU A 12 -3.42 -2.30 74.23
N LEU A 13 -4.07 -1.35 74.91
CA LEU A 13 -5.03 -0.43 74.30
C LEU A 13 -4.37 0.48 73.26
N ALA A 14 -3.17 1.02 73.55
CA ALA A 14 -2.44 1.85 72.61
C ALA A 14 -2.11 1.08 71.31
N TYR A 15 -1.62 -0.16 71.43
CA TYR A 15 -1.35 -1.00 70.26
C TYR A 15 -2.63 -1.38 69.50
N ALA A 16 -3.73 -1.65 70.19
CA ALA A 16 -5.01 -1.96 69.55
C ALA A 16 -5.55 -0.77 68.74
N VAL A 17 -5.53 0.44 69.31
CA VAL A 17 -5.99 1.65 68.60
C VAL A 17 -5.05 1.98 67.43
N MET A 18 -3.74 1.86 67.63
CA MET A 18 -2.75 2.13 66.59
C MET A 18 -2.86 1.11 65.43
N GLY A 19 -3.10 -0.17 65.73
CA GLY A 19 -3.32 -1.22 64.73
C GLY A 19 -4.60 -1.03 63.91
N LEU A 20 -5.71 -0.66 64.56
CA LEU A 20 -6.97 -0.36 63.89
C LEU A 20 -6.86 0.91 63.02
N GLY A 21 -6.18 1.95 63.51
CA GLY A 21 -5.92 3.17 62.75
C GLY A 21 -5.08 2.89 61.50
N PHE A 22 -4.06 2.04 61.62
CA PHE A 22 -3.22 1.65 60.48
C PHE A 22 -4.01 0.88 59.43
N LEU A 23 -4.84 -0.09 59.85
CA LEU A 23 -5.70 -0.86 58.94
C LEU A 23 -6.69 0.03 58.18
N ALA A 24 -7.35 0.95 58.89
CA ALA A 24 -8.28 1.89 58.28
C ALA A 24 -7.58 2.82 57.27
N PHE A 25 -6.39 3.31 57.62
CA PHE A 25 -5.59 4.15 56.73
C PHE A 25 -5.14 3.41 55.47
N THR A 26 -4.63 2.17 55.60
CA THR A 26 -4.21 1.37 54.44
C THR A 26 -5.38 1.03 53.52
N ALA A 27 -6.55 0.72 54.08
CA ALA A 27 -7.75 0.43 53.30
C ALA A 27 -8.24 1.66 52.52
N TYR A 28 -8.17 2.84 53.13
CA TYR A 28 -8.53 4.10 52.49
C TYR A 28 -7.57 4.44 51.34
N VAL A 29 -6.26 4.36 51.58
CA VAL A 29 -5.23 4.65 50.57
C VAL A 29 -5.29 3.67 49.39
N GLU A 30 -5.52 2.38 49.64
CA GLU A 30 -5.70 1.41 48.55
C GLU A 30 -6.90 1.76 47.65
N HIS A 31 -8.00 2.25 48.23
CA HIS A 31 -9.21 2.55 47.47
C HIS A 31 -9.03 3.78 46.56
N GLU A 32 -8.41 4.85 47.06
CA GLU A 32 -8.09 6.03 46.25
C GLU A 32 -7.02 5.72 45.18
N ALA A 33 -5.99 4.94 45.52
CA ALA A 33 -4.95 4.58 44.58
C ALA A 33 -5.48 3.70 43.42
N LYS A 34 -6.39 2.76 43.70
CA LYS A 34 -6.98 1.91 42.66
C LYS A 34 -7.80 2.70 41.64
N MET A 35 -8.55 3.73 42.07
CA MET A 35 -9.35 4.57 41.19
C MET A 35 -8.48 5.35 40.19
N GLN A 36 -7.42 6.02 40.65
CA GLN A 36 -6.54 6.79 39.76
C GLN A 36 -5.76 5.89 38.80
N ILE A 37 -5.31 4.72 39.28
CA ILE A 37 -4.59 3.76 38.43
C ILE A 37 -5.53 3.19 37.36
N GLN A 38 -6.80 2.91 37.69
CA GLN A 38 -7.76 2.38 36.72
C GLN A 38 -8.05 3.36 35.58
N GLU A 39 -8.22 4.64 35.88
CA GLU A 39 -8.46 5.67 34.87
C GLU A 39 -7.25 5.82 33.94
N ALA A 40 -6.05 5.95 34.50
CA ALA A 40 -4.82 6.02 33.72
C ALA A 40 -4.61 4.76 32.84
N LEU A 41 -4.91 3.58 33.37
CA LEU A 41 -4.77 2.32 32.65
C LEU A 41 -5.81 2.19 31.52
N MET A 42 -7.01 2.73 31.70
CA MET A 42 -8.04 2.80 30.66
C MET A 42 -7.64 3.75 29.53
N GLU A 43 -7.09 4.92 29.83
CA GLU A 43 -6.61 5.86 28.82
C GLU A 43 -5.47 5.28 27.98
N VAL A 44 -4.50 4.62 28.62
CA VAL A 44 -3.39 3.96 27.93
C VAL A 44 -3.90 2.83 27.03
N LYS A 45 -4.85 2.01 27.50
CA LYS A 45 -5.47 0.95 26.69
C LYS A 45 -6.24 1.54 25.50
N ALA A 46 -6.99 2.62 25.70
CA ALA A 46 -7.72 3.29 24.64
C ALA A 46 -6.76 3.86 23.57
N GLN A 47 -5.68 4.52 23.99
CA GLN A 47 -4.65 5.02 23.08
C GLN A 47 -3.97 3.88 22.30
N GLN A 48 -3.60 2.78 22.96
CA GLN A 48 -3.02 1.62 22.29
C GLN A 48 -3.98 0.98 21.29
N ALA A 49 -5.27 0.89 21.61
CA ALA A 49 -6.28 0.37 20.69
C ALA A 49 -6.42 1.25 19.44
N ILE A 50 -6.40 2.58 19.61
CA ILE A 50 -6.43 3.54 18.50
C ILE A 50 -5.17 3.41 17.64
N GLN A 51 -3.99 3.36 18.25
CA GLN A 51 -2.73 3.19 17.51
C GLN A 51 -2.71 1.88 16.73
N LEU A 52 -3.13 0.77 17.34
CA LEU A 52 -3.18 -0.53 16.68
C LEU A 52 -4.17 -0.53 15.52
N ARG A 53 -5.32 0.14 15.67
CA ARG A 53 -6.31 0.31 14.59
C ARG A 53 -5.70 1.11 13.43
N ASN A 54 -5.02 2.21 13.71
CA ASN A 54 -4.37 3.04 12.69
C ASN A 54 -3.26 2.29 11.95
N ILE A 55 -2.46 1.48 12.67
CA ILE A 55 -1.43 0.63 12.06
C ILE A 55 -2.06 -0.43 11.14
N LYS A 56 -3.15 -1.07 11.57
CA LYS A 56 -3.87 -2.06 10.75
C LYS A 56 -4.45 -1.44 9.48
N LEU A 57 -5.10 -0.27 9.61
CA LEU A 57 -5.63 0.47 8.46
C LEU A 57 -4.52 0.88 7.49
N SER A 58 -3.43 1.45 8.00
CA SER A 58 -2.27 1.82 7.17
C SER A 58 -1.66 0.62 6.45
N LYS A 59 -1.57 -0.54 7.11
CA LYS A 59 -1.10 -1.78 6.47
C LYS A 59 -2.05 -2.25 5.37
N GLN A 60 -3.36 -2.22 5.63
CA GLN A 60 -4.35 -2.61 4.62
C GLN A 60 -4.31 -1.68 3.41
N GLU A 61 -4.25 -0.37 3.59
CA GLU A 61 -4.12 0.59 2.49
C GLU A 61 -2.85 0.36 1.67
N LYS A 62 -1.71 0.09 2.32
CA LYS A 62 -0.46 -0.23 1.62
C LYS A 62 -0.57 -1.52 0.81
N ILE A 63 -1.24 -2.54 1.35
CA ILE A 63 -1.46 -3.80 0.64
C ILE A 63 -2.36 -3.59 -0.58
N GLU A 64 -3.46 -2.85 -0.42
CA GLU A 64 -4.38 -2.56 -1.52
C GLU A 64 -3.73 -1.71 -2.61
N LYS A 65 -2.95 -0.67 -2.25
CA LYS A 65 -2.16 0.09 -3.22
C LYS A 65 -1.19 -0.80 -3.99
N ARG A 66 -0.45 -1.68 -3.28
CA ARG A 66 0.49 -2.60 -3.93
C ARG A 66 -0.20 -3.59 -4.86
N LYS A 67 -1.39 -4.10 -4.49
CA LYS A 67 -2.19 -4.95 -5.38
C LYS A 67 -2.61 -4.20 -6.64
N GLN A 68 -3.08 -2.96 -6.50
CA GLN A 68 -3.47 -2.13 -7.63
C GLN A 68 -2.29 -1.84 -8.56
N GLU A 69 -1.12 -1.55 -8.00
CA GLU A 69 0.11 -1.35 -8.77
C GLU A 69 0.49 -2.60 -9.57
N ILE A 70 0.44 -3.78 -8.95
CA ILE A 70 0.73 -5.06 -9.62
C ILE A 70 -0.26 -5.30 -10.76
N ILE A 71 -1.56 -5.10 -10.53
CA ILE A 71 -2.59 -5.26 -11.57
C ILE A 71 -2.37 -4.26 -12.71
N ALA A 72 -2.06 -3.00 -12.39
CA ALA A 72 -1.77 -1.99 -13.39
C ALA A 72 -0.51 -2.34 -14.21
N GLU A 73 0.53 -2.85 -13.57
CA GLU A 73 1.75 -3.30 -14.25
C GLU A 73 1.48 -4.50 -15.16
N GLN A 74 0.73 -5.50 -14.69
CA GLN A 74 0.32 -6.66 -15.49
C GLN A 74 -0.50 -6.22 -16.71
N ASN A 75 -1.47 -5.33 -16.52
CA ASN A 75 -2.28 -4.79 -17.61
C ASN A 75 -1.42 -4.01 -18.62
N ARG A 76 -0.42 -3.25 -18.16
CA ARG A 76 0.54 -2.57 -19.05
C ARG A 76 1.36 -3.56 -19.86
N LYS A 77 1.89 -4.60 -19.22
CA LYS A 77 2.65 -5.67 -19.90
C LYS A 77 1.79 -6.40 -20.94
N GLN A 78 0.57 -6.78 -20.59
CA GLN A 78 -0.36 -7.43 -21.52
C GLN A 78 -0.71 -6.54 -22.71
N ARG A 79 -0.99 -5.25 -22.47
CA ARG A 79 -1.22 -4.27 -23.56
C ARG A 79 0.00 -4.11 -24.46
N ALA A 80 1.20 -4.10 -23.89
CA ALA A 80 2.44 -4.01 -24.65
C ALA A 80 2.66 -5.26 -25.53
N ILE A 81 2.42 -6.45 -24.99
CA ILE A 81 2.51 -7.72 -25.74
C ILE A 81 1.49 -7.72 -26.88
N LYS A 82 0.21 -7.44 -26.59
CA LYS A 82 -0.83 -7.39 -27.62
C LYS A 82 -0.50 -6.38 -28.71
N LYS A 83 -0.05 -5.18 -28.33
CA LYS A 83 0.38 -4.17 -29.30
C LYS A 83 1.55 -4.65 -30.15
N ALA A 84 2.53 -5.33 -29.55
CA ALA A 84 3.66 -5.88 -30.30
C ALA A 84 3.23 -6.98 -31.28
N GLU A 85 2.29 -7.84 -30.88
CA GLU A 85 1.69 -8.84 -31.77
C GLU A 85 0.92 -8.18 -32.92
N ASP A 86 0.10 -7.18 -32.63
CA ASP A 86 -0.63 -6.41 -33.65
C ASP A 86 0.32 -5.70 -34.62
N ASP A 87 1.39 -5.08 -34.10
CA ASP A 87 2.43 -4.42 -34.90
C ASP A 87 3.18 -5.43 -35.79
N LYS A 88 3.45 -6.63 -35.28
CA LYS A 88 4.07 -7.72 -36.05
C LYS A 88 3.15 -8.18 -37.19
N LEU A 89 1.87 -8.43 -36.91
CA LEU A 89 0.89 -8.82 -37.92
C LEU A 89 0.74 -7.74 -39.00
N LYS A 90 0.70 -6.47 -38.59
CA LYS A 90 0.68 -5.33 -39.51
C LYS A 90 1.92 -5.28 -40.38
N GLN A 91 3.10 -5.53 -39.82
CA GLN A 91 4.36 -5.57 -40.57
C GLN A 91 4.39 -6.72 -41.57
N GLU A 92 3.96 -7.92 -41.17
CA GLU A 92 3.85 -9.08 -42.06
C GLU A 92 2.88 -8.82 -43.22
N ALA A 93 1.72 -8.22 -42.94
CA ALA A 93 0.75 -7.85 -43.97
C ALA A 93 1.34 -6.83 -44.95
N TRP A 94 2.08 -5.83 -44.46
CA TRP A 94 2.78 -4.88 -45.32
C TRP A 94 3.78 -5.57 -46.25
N LEU A 95 4.62 -6.46 -45.71
CA LEU A 95 5.64 -7.16 -46.51
C LEU A 95 5.04 -8.05 -47.60
N LYS A 96 3.84 -8.61 -47.38
CA LYS A 96 3.13 -9.42 -48.38
C LYS A 96 2.57 -8.59 -49.53
N ILE A 97 2.19 -7.34 -49.27
CA ILE A 97 1.46 -6.50 -50.23
C ILE A 97 2.40 -5.50 -50.93
N TYR A 98 3.42 -5.01 -50.22
CA TYR A 98 4.37 -4.07 -50.78
C TYR A 98 5.24 -4.73 -51.83
N LYS A 99 5.25 -4.12 -53.02
CA LYS A 99 6.16 -4.47 -54.11
C LYS A 99 7.03 -3.24 -54.40
N PRO A 100 8.36 -3.34 -54.26
CA PRO A 100 9.24 -2.26 -54.68
C PRO A 100 9.13 -2.07 -56.19
N ARG A 101 9.42 -0.86 -56.68
CA ARG A 101 9.59 -0.66 -58.12
C ARG A 101 10.88 -1.37 -58.55
N PRO A 102 10.92 -1.96 -59.77
CA PRO A 102 12.10 -2.69 -60.24
C PRO A 102 13.38 -1.85 -60.28
N ASP A 103 13.27 -0.54 -60.55
CA ASP A 103 14.39 0.39 -60.58
C ASP A 103 14.95 0.72 -59.19
N CYS A 104 14.18 0.51 -58.12
CA CYS A 104 14.62 0.78 -56.75
C CYS A 104 15.51 -0.32 -56.12
N GLU A 105 15.86 -1.38 -56.87
CA GLU A 105 16.81 -2.40 -56.40
C GLU A 105 18.27 -1.94 -56.46
N THR A 106 18.59 -0.99 -57.34
CA THR A 106 19.91 -0.37 -57.45
C THR A 106 19.75 1.13 -57.66
N TYR A 107 20.26 1.94 -56.72
CA TYR A 107 20.21 3.38 -56.84
C TYR A 107 21.19 3.84 -57.93
N THR A 108 20.69 4.64 -58.86
CA THR A 108 21.47 5.18 -59.97
C THR A 108 21.98 6.60 -59.66
N SER A 109 21.36 7.29 -58.70
CA SER A 109 21.75 8.61 -58.19
C SER A 109 21.14 8.83 -56.81
N ASP A 110 21.62 9.86 -56.10
CA ASP A 110 21.05 10.28 -54.80
C ASP A 110 19.59 10.73 -54.95
N GLU A 111 19.25 11.40 -56.07
CA GLU A 111 17.88 11.80 -56.39
C GLU A 111 16.97 10.57 -56.55
N HIS A 112 17.43 9.55 -57.29
CA HIS A 112 16.68 8.30 -57.44
C HIS A 112 16.51 7.56 -56.10
N MET A 113 17.50 7.62 -55.20
CA MET A 113 17.35 7.08 -53.84
C MET A 113 16.20 7.77 -53.09
N VAL A 114 16.12 9.11 -53.15
CA VAL A 114 15.05 9.88 -52.50
C VAL A 114 13.70 9.50 -53.09
N GLU A 115 13.57 9.43 -54.41
CA GLU A 115 12.32 9.03 -55.09
C GLU A 115 11.85 7.63 -54.65
N CYS A 116 12.77 6.68 -54.53
CA CYS A 116 12.45 5.32 -54.07
C CYS A 116 11.98 5.28 -52.60
N VAL A 117 12.59 6.09 -51.73
CA VAL A 117 12.19 6.22 -50.32
C VAL A 117 10.82 6.89 -50.22
N GLU A 118 10.58 7.95 -51.00
CA GLU A 118 9.29 8.64 -51.06
C GLU A 118 8.19 7.72 -51.55
N TYR A 119 8.42 6.97 -52.64
CA TYR A 119 7.48 5.97 -53.15
C TYR A 119 7.14 4.94 -52.07
N ARG A 120 8.14 4.36 -51.39
CA ARG A 120 7.91 3.41 -50.30
C ARG A 120 7.08 4.02 -49.17
N SER A 121 7.37 5.26 -48.80
CA SER A 121 6.65 6.01 -47.76
C SER A 121 5.19 6.27 -48.14
N GLU A 122 4.94 6.66 -49.39
CA GLU A 122 3.59 6.88 -49.92
C GLU A 122 2.77 5.59 -49.90
N GLN A 123 3.35 4.49 -50.40
CA GLN A 123 2.70 3.18 -50.38
C GLN A 123 2.43 2.70 -48.94
N ARG A 124 3.35 2.98 -48.00
CA ARG A 124 3.16 2.67 -46.59
C ARG A 124 1.98 3.45 -46.01
N ARG A 125 1.85 4.75 -46.32
CA ARG A 125 0.70 5.57 -45.89
C ARG A 125 -0.62 5.04 -46.44
N LYS A 126 -0.66 4.63 -47.72
CA LYS A 126 -1.85 4.03 -48.34
C LYS A 126 -2.24 2.73 -47.64
N PHE A 127 -1.27 1.84 -47.40
CA PHE A 127 -1.49 0.62 -46.64
C PHE A 127 -2.04 0.91 -45.25
N GLU A 128 -1.46 1.85 -44.50
CA GLU A 128 -1.92 2.16 -43.15
C GLU A 128 -3.31 2.78 -43.10
N ALA A 129 -3.69 3.55 -44.12
CA ALA A 129 -5.05 4.05 -44.27
C ALA A 129 -6.05 2.91 -44.53
N ALA A 130 -5.70 1.96 -45.41
CA ALA A 130 -6.54 0.80 -45.71
C ALA A 130 -6.63 -0.18 -44.53
N TYR A 131 -5.49 -0.51 -43.91
CA TYR A 131 -5.40 -1.44 -42.79
C TYR A 131 -6.20 -0.93 -41.58
N ARG A 132 -6.14 0.38 -41.27
CA ARG A 132 -6.99 0.98 -40.23
C ARG A 132 -8.47 0.82 -40.53
N LYS A 133 -8.92 1.05 -41.77
CA LYS A 133 -10.34 0.89 -42.13
C LYS A 133 -10.84 -0.55 -41.97
N LEU A 134 -9.96 -1.54 -42.19
CA LEU A 134 -10.31 -2.96 -42.07
C LEU A 134 -10.28 -3.49 -40.62
N ASN A 135 -9.49 -2.87 -39.74
CA ASN A 135 -9.32 -3.28 -38.33
C ASN A 135 -10.19 -2.51 -37.32
N ILE A 136 -11.18 -1.72 -37.77
CA ILE A 136 -12.14 -0.98 -36.91
C ILE A 136 -13.50 -1.72 -36.85
N ASN A 137 -13.50 -3.06 -36.83
CA ASN A 137 -14.67 -3.89 -36.51
C ASN A 137 -14.34 -4.80 -35.32
#